data_AF-A0A923U591-F1
#
_entry.id   AF-A0A923U591-F1
#
_cell.length_a   1.000
_cell.length_b   1.000
_cell.length_c   1.000
_cell.angle_alpha   90.00
_cell.angle_beta   90.00
_cell.angle_gamma   90.00
#
_symmetry.space_group_name_H-M   'P 1'
#
loop_
_entity.id
_entity.type
_entity.pdbx_description
1 polymer ?
#
loop_
_entity_poly.entity_id
_entity_poly.type
_entity_poly.pdbx_seq_one_letter_code
_entity_poly.pdbx_strand_id
1 'polypeptide(L)' 'MIDPQFTKEKYLQLAKTDGIENAVNQLHHDLWQLEQNCFDGPDGYQSDLWKQLNELRLFSRELWDLKLA' A
#
# COMPACT_ATOMS: atom_id res chain seq x y z
N MET A 1 0.98 15.66 1.44
CA MET A 1 1.80 15.17 0.30
C MET A 1 1.61 13.67 0.18
N ILE A 2 1.53 13.15 -1.06
CA ILE A 2 1.52 11.72 -1.34
C ILE A 2 2.96 11.20 -1.23
N ASP A 3 3.14 10.07 -0.55
CA ASP A 3 4.46 9.46 -0.40
C ASP A 3 4.76 8.59 -1.64
N PRO A 4 5.81 8.90 -2.43
CA PRO A 4 6.13 8.17 -3.66
C PRO A 4 6.56 6.71 -3.41
N GLN A 5 6.84 6.32 -2.16
CA GLN A 5 7.18 4.95 -1.80
C GLN A 5 5.97 3.99 -1.84
N PHE A 6 4.74 4.52 -1.77
CA PHE A 6 3.52 3.72 -1.69
C PHE A 6 2.63 3.91 -2.94
N THR A 7 3.08 3.35 -4.07
CA THR A 7 2.38 3.40 -5.36
C THR A 7 1.87 2.02 -5.77
N LYS A 8 0.77 1.96 -6.52
CA LYS A 8 0.22 0.68 -7.03
C LYS A 8 1.25 -0.03 -7.94
N GLU A 9 1.97 0.74 -8.76
CA GLU A 9 2.98 0.26 -9.69
C GLU A 9 4.09 -0.54 -8.99
N LYS A 10 4.52 -0.13 -7.79
CA LYS A 10 5.50 -0.84 -6.98
C LYS A 10 5.07 -2.30 -6.74
N TYR A 11 3.83 -2.48 -6.28
CA TYR A 11 3.33 -3.81 -5.93
C TYR A 11 2.98 -4.65 -7.15
N LEU A 12 2.52 -4.01 -8.23
CA LEU A 12 2.35 -4.70 -9.52
C LEU A 12 3.70 -5.21 -10.05
N GLN A 13 4.77 -4.43 -9.88
CA GLN A 13 6.12 -4.86 -10.26
C GLN A 13 6.60 -6.01 -9.36
N LEU A 14 6.41 -5.89 -8.03
CA LEU A 14 6.75 -6.96 -7.09
C LEU A 14 6.00 -8.26 -7.40
N ALA A 15 4.72 -8.17 -7.75
CA ALA A 15 3.91 -9.33 -8.11
C ALA A 15 4.46 -10.05 -9.35
N LYS A 16 4.98 -9.29 -10.32
CA LYS A 16 5.61 -9.83 -11.53
C LYS A 16 6.96 -10.49 -11.27
N THR A 17 7.76 -9.95 -10.36
CA THR A 17 9.12 -10.44 -10.11
C THR A 17 9.17 -11.54 -9.06
N ASP A 18 8.42 -11.38 -7.98
CA ASP A 18 8.57 -12.15 -6.73
C ASP A 18 7.32 -12.95 -6.38
N GLY A 19 6.23 -12.79 -7.15
CA GLY A 19 4.95 -13.47 -6.93
C GLY A 19 3.94 -12.63 -6.15
N ILE A 20 2.65 -12.94 -6.37
CA ILE A 20 1.54 -12.16 -5.81
C ILE A 20 1.51 -12.23 -4.29
N GLU A 21 1.83 -13.38 -3.69
CA GLU A 21 1.87 -13.55 -2.24
C GLU A 21 2.89 -12.61 -1.59
N ASN A 22 4.07 -12.48 -2.20
CA ASN A 22 5.11 -11.57 -1.73
C ASN A 22 4.70 -10.11 -1.91
N ALA A 23 4.08 -9.77 -3.04
CA ALA A 23 3.57 -8.42 -3.29
C ALA A 23 2.50 -8.00 -2.26
N VAL A 24 1.59 -8.90 -1.93
CA VAL A 24 0.53 -8.66 -0.94
C VAL A 24 1.13 -8.54 0.45
N ASN A 25 2.03 -9.44 0.86
CA ASN A 25 2.71 -9.32 2.15
C ASN A 25 3.46 -7.99 2.29
N GLN A 26 4.19 -7.58 1.25
CA GLN A 26 4.91 -6.30 1.25
C GLN A 26 3.94 -5.12 1.30
N LEU A 27 2.83 -5.16 0.56
CA LEU A 27 1.78 -4.13 0.62
C LEU A 27 1.23 -3.98 2.04
N HIS A 28 0.93 -5.08 2.73
CA HIS A 28 0.43 -5.02 4.10
C HIS A 28 1.46 -4.47 5.09
N HIS A 29 2.75 -4.80 4.91
CA HIS A 29 3.82 -4.22 5.73
C HIS A 29 3.94 -2.70 5.53
N ASP A 30 3.84 -2.26 4.28
CA ASP A 30 3.90 -0.85 3.91
C ASP A 30 2.66 -0.07 4.38
N LEU A 31 1.47 -0.69 4.31
CA LEU A 31 0.23 -0.12 4.84
C LEU A 31 0.34 0.18 6.34
N TRP A 32 1.00 -0.69 7.10
CA TRP A 32 1.26 -0.46 8.52
C TRP A 32 2.14 0.78 8.74
N GLN A 33 3.21 0.94 7.96
CA GLN A 33 4.07 2.13 8.05
C GLN A 33 3.33 3.41 7.65
N LEU A 34 2.55 3.36 6.57
CA LEU A 34 1.75 4.50 6.11
C LEU A 34 0.68 4.88 7.14
N GLU A 35 0.07 3.91 7.82
CA GLU A 35 -0.90 4.16 8.89
C GLU A 35 -0.25 4.86 10.08
N GLN A 36 0.93 4.43 10.51
CA GLN A 36 1.71 5.13 11.54
C GLN A 36 2.03 6.57 11.12
N ASN A 37 2.50 6.79 9.89
CA ASN A 37 2.80 8.13 9.39
C ASN A 37 1.55 9.02 9.29
N CYS A 38 0.39 8.40 9.00
CA CYS A 38 -0.89 9.09 8.85
C CYS A 38 -1.48 9.57 10.17
N PHE A 39 -1.30 8.83 11.27
CA PHE A 39 -1.98 9.11 12.55
C PHE A 39 -1.03 9.45 13.69
N ASP A 40 0.13 8.79 13.74
CA ASP A 40 1.07 8.82 14.86
C ASP A 40 2.33 9.64 14.55
N GLY A 41 2.39 10.26 13.37
CA GLY A 41 3.46 11.14 12.96
C GLY A 41 3.54 12.43 13.80
N PRO A 42 4.69 13.14 13.77
CA PRO A 42 4.88 14.38 14.54
C PRO A 42 3.89 15.49 14.16
N ASP A 43 3.37 15.45 12.93
CA ASP A 43 2.39 16.40 12.40
C ASP A 43 0.94 15.99 12.72
N GLY A 44 0.73 14.89 13.45
CA GLY A 44 -0.57 14.31 13.74
C GLY A 44 -1.27 13.77 12.50
N TYR A 45 -2.61 13.90 12.46
CA TYR A 45 -3.41 13.37 11.35
C TYR A 45 -3.10 14.04 10.01
N GLN A 46 -2.71 13.23 9.02
CA GLN A 46 -2.40 13.70 7.66
C GLN A 46 -3.45 13.22 6.64
N SER A 47 -4.37 14.12 6.26
CA SER A 47 -5.49 13.77 5.36
C SER A 47 -5.09 13.27 3.96
N ASP A 48 -3.93 13.69 3.43
CA ASP A 48 -3.43 13.19 2.15
C ASP A 48 -2.92 11.75 2.28
N LEU A 49 -2.23 11.42 3.37
CA LEU A 49 -1.78 10.06 3.65
C LEU A 49 -2.97 9.14 3.90
N TRP A 50 -4.04 9.65 4.51
CA TRP A 50 -5.30 8.90 4.66
C TRP A 50 -5.94 8.52 3.32
N LYS A 51 -5.97 9.44 2.36
CA LYS A 51 -6.47 9.15 1.00
C LYS A 51 -5.63 8.05 0.35
N GLN A 52 -4.31 8.19 0.40
CA GLN A 52 -3.37 7.19 -0.14
C GLN A 52 -3.51 5.82 0.55
N LEU A 53 -3.65 5.80 1.89
CA LEU A 53 -3.85 4.59 2.67
C LEU A 53 -5.13 3.85 2.24
N ASN A 54 -6.23 4.58 2.05
CA ASN A 54 -7.48 3.98 1.58
C ASN A 54 -7.38 3.43 0.15
N GLU A 55 -6.73 4.16 -0.76
CA GLU A 55 -6.51 3.70 -2.13
C GLU A 55 -5.73 2.38 -2.15
N LEU A 56 -4.69 2.26 -1.30
CA LEU A 56 -3.87 1.05 -1.20
C LEU A 56 -4.60 -0.10 -0.49
N ARG A 57 -5.45 0.19 0.50
CA ARG A 57 -6.33 -0.81 1.12
C ARG A 57 -7.30 -1.40 0.10
N LEU A 58 -7.92 -0.58 -0.74
CA LEU A 58 -8.77 -1.06 -1.83
C LEU A 58 -7.97 -1.89 -2.84
N PHE A 59 -6.80 -1.38 -3.23
CA PHE A 59 -5.91 -2.06 -4.15
C PHE A 59 -5.39 -3.41 -3.61
N SER A 60 -5.25 -3.60 -2.29
CA SER A 60 -4.84 -4.90 -1.73
C SER A 60 -5.77 -6.05 -2.13
N ARG A 61 -7.07 -5.76 -2.27
CA ARG A 61 -8.07 -6.71 -2.75
C ARG A 61 -7.92 -6.95 -4.24
N GLU A 62 -7.77 -5.89 -5.03
CA GLU A 62 -7.53 -5.97 -6.47
C GLU A 62 -6.27 -6.80 -6.77
N LEU A 63 -5.20 -6.59 -6.02
CA LEU A 63 -3.93 -7.31 -6.13
C LEU A 63 -4.09 -8.80 -5.79
N TRP A 64 -4.89 -9.13 -4.77
CA TRP A 64 -5.20 -10.52 -4.44
C TRP A 64 -6.04 -11.20 -5.52
N ASP A 65 -7.02 -10.49 -6.07
CA ASP A 65 -7.90 -11.02 -7.13
C ASP A 65 -7.13 -11.35 -8.42
N LEU A 66 -5.99 -10.68 -8.69
CA LEU A 66 -5.10 -11.05 -9.80
C LEU A 66 -4.53 -12.47 -9.69
N LYS A 67 -4.48 -13.07 -8.49
CA LYS A 67 -4.07 -14.47 -8.31
C LYS A 67 -5.11 -15.46 -8.80
N LEU A 68 -6.37 -15.04 -8.87
CA LEU A 68 -7.51 -15.86 -9.27
C LEU A 68 -7.87 -15.69 -10.75
N ALA A 69 -7.20 -14.78 -11.46
CA ALA A 69 -7.35 -14.52 -12.89
C ALA A 69 -6.40 -15.38 -13.73
#